data_AF-A0A4R3JMP9-F1
#
_entry.id   AF-A0A4R3JMP9-F1
#
_cell.length_a   1.000
_cell.length_b   1.000
_cell.length_c   1.000
_cell.angle_alpha   90.00
_cell.angle_beta   90.00
_cell.angle_gamma   90.00
#
_symmetry.space_group_name_H-M   'P 1'
#
loop_
_entity.id
_entity.type
_entity.pdbx_description
1 polymer ?
#
loop_
_entity_poly.entity_id
_entity_poly.type
_entity_poly.pdbx_seq_one_letter_code
_entity_poly.pdbx_strand_id
1 'polypeptide(L)'
;MKGFQERNPTLRVFAAHLHLDEATPHPHIDFIPYVTGSKRGLDTRVSLKQALSSLGFKGGSRSETELNQWVQSEKQKLVMVMRENEIEWDQKGTHEPHLSVLDYKKKVREQEAEELTEHKNLLEHDLHDISECVDEIQKEKEQVEKEREAVIKKTEVLEK
;
A
#
# COMPACT_ATOMS: atom_id res chain seq x y z
N MET A 1 3.39 -18.09 -20.25
CA MET A 1 2.89 -17.30 -21.41
C MET A 1 2.02 -18.07 -22.40
N LYS A 2 2.34 -19.33 -22.79
CA LYS A 2 1.51 -20.12 -23.72
C LYS A 2 0.03 -20.18 -23.33
N GLY A 3 -0.28 -20.54 -22.09
CA GLY A 3 -1.67 -20.59 -21.61
C GLY A 3 -2.41 -19.25 -21.60
N PHE A 4 -1.70 -18.12 -21.46
CA PHE A 4 -2.31 -16.79 -21.60
C PHE A 4 -2.68 -16.53 -23.07
N GLN A 5 -1.76 -16.82 -24.00
CA GLN A 5 -1.96 -16.63 -25.43
C GLN A 5 -3.07 -17.55 -25.99
N GLU A 6 -3.19 -18.78 -25.49
CA GLU A 6 -4.25 -19.74 -25.86
C GLU A 6 -5.64 -19.24 -25.46
N ARG A 7 -5.79 -18.63 -24.27
CA ARG A 7 -7.04 -18.01 -23.84
C ARG A 7 -7.34 -16.69 -24.55
N ASN A 8 -6.28 -16.01 -24.99
CA ASN A 8 -6.35 -14.67 -25.57
C ASN A 8 -5.78 -14.63 -27.00
N PRO A 9 -6.34 -15.38 -27.96
CA PRO A 9 -5.79 -15.50 -29.31
C PRO A 9 -5.76 -14.17 -30.09
N THR A 10 -6.60 -13.19 -29.73
CA THR A 10 -6.64 -11.85 -30.35
C THR A 10 -5.71 -10.84 -29.68
N LEU A 11 -5.01 -11.23 -28.61
CA LEU A 11 -4.04 -10.40 -27.89
C LEU A 11 -2.65 -10.96 -28.12
N ARG A 12 -1.92 -10.43 -29.11
CA ARG A 12 -0.58 -10.93 -29.43
C ARG A 12 0.43 -10.40 -28.43
N VAL A 13 0.94 -11.27 -27.56
CA VAL A 13 2.01 -10.92 -26.62
C VAL A 13 3.32 -10.71 -27.39
N PHE A 14 3.97 -9.57 -27.18
CA PHE A 14 5.29 -9.29 -27.75
C PHE A 14 6.38 -9.17 -26.68
N ALA A 15 6.02 -8.87 -25.44
CA ALA A 15 6.95 -8.80 -24.32
C ALA A 15 6.29 -9.28 -23.02
N ALA A 16 7.11 -9.88 -22.15
CA ALA A 16 6.73 -10.22 -20.79
C ALA A 16 7.97 -10.08 -19.90
N HIS A 17 7.91 -9.18 -18.94
CA HIS A 17 9.03 -8.82 -18.06
C HIS A 17 8.65 -9.08 -16.61
N LEU A 18 9.56 -9.66 -15.83
CA LEU A 18 9.38 -9.87 -14.39
C LEU A 18 10.37 -8.97 -13.65
N HIS A 19 9.87 -8.00 -12.89
CA HIS A 19 10.69 -7.18 -12.01
C HIS A 19 10.84 -7.86 -10.65
N LEU A 20 12.09 -8.06 -10.25
CA LEU A 20 12.50 -8.59 -8.94
C LEU A 20 13.39 -7.59 -8.17
N ASP A 21 13.63 -6.43 -8.78
CA ASP A 21 14.49 -5.34 -8.35
C ASP A 21 13.70 -4.17 -7.73
N GLU A 22 12.39 -4.32 -7.59
CA GLU A 22 11.49 -3.35 -6.97
C GLU A 22 10.92 -3.87 -5.63
N ALA A 23 10.17 -3.01 -4.92
CA ALA A 23 9.65 -3.32 -3.58
C ALA A 23 8.78 -4.60 -3.53
N THR A 24 8.03 -4.86 -4.60
CA THR A 24 7.20 -6.06 -4.73
C THR A 24 7.49 -6.70 -6.09
N PRO A 25 7.85 -8.00 -6.16
CA PRO A 25 7.93 -8.74 -7.41
C PRO A 25 6.66 -8.60 -8.25
N HIS A 26 6.77 -8.12 -9.49
CA HIS A 26 5.59 -7.98 -10.36
C HIS A 26 5.94 -8.19 -11.85
N PRO A 27 5.02 -8.82 -12.62
CA PRO A 27 5.18 -8.98 -14.06
C PRO A 27 4.48 -7.88 -14.87
N HIS A 28 5.10 -7.45 -15.96
CA HIS A 28 4.46 -6.77 -17.09
C HIS A 28 4.23 -7.75 -18.23
N ILE A 29 3.06 -7.68 -18.86
CA ILE A 29 2.72 -8.44 -20.06
C ILE A 29 2.21 -7.46 -21.10
N ASP A 30 3.00 -7.23 -22.14
CA ASP A 30 2.66 -6.30 -23.20
C ASP A 30 2.16 -7.04 -24.42
N PHE A 31 1.00 -6.61 -24.91
CA PHE A 31 0.32 -7.25 -26.04
C PHE A 31 -0.29 -6.23 -27.00
N ILE A 32 -0.44 -6.66 -28.25
CA ILE A 32 -1.11 -5.90 -29.31
C ILE A 32 -2.47 -6.56 -29.54
N PRO A 33 -3.59 -5.87 -29.24
CA PRO A 33 -4.91 -6.36 -29.58
C PRO A 33 -5.15 -6.20 -31.07
N TYR A 34 -5.57 -7.26 -31.76
CA TYR A 34 -5.84 -7.20 -33.19
C TYR A 34 -7.12 -7.93 -33.56
N VAL A 35 -7.69 -7.54 -34.70
CA VAL A 35 -8.79 -8.23 -35.35
C VAL A 35 -8.52 -8.34 -36.84
N THR A 36 -8.94 -9.44 -37.44
CA THR A 36 -8.82 -9.75 -38.88
C THR A 36 -10.21 -9.81 -39.53
N GLY A 37 -10.28 -9.88 -40.86
CA GLY A 37 -11.55 -10.00 -41.58
C GLY A 37 -12.35 -8.71 -41.63
N SER A 38 -11.69 -7.55 -41.53
CA SER A 38 -12.36 -6.26 -41.66
C SER A 38 -12.89 -6.06 -43.08
N LYS A 39 -14.19 -5.78 -43.21
CA LYS A 39 -14.85 -5.50 -44.50
C LYS A 39 -14.56 -4.11 -45.07
N ARG A 40 -13.98 -3.21 -44.27
CA ARG A 40 -13.66 -1.82 -44.65
C ARG A 40 -12.25 -1.47 -44.18
N GLY A 41 -11.43 -0.92 -45.08
CA GLY A 41 -10.04 -0.54 -44.79
C GLY A 41 -9.10 -1.75 -44.74
N LEU A 42 -8.09 -1.69 -43.87
CA LEU A 42 -7.12 -2.78 -43.66
C LEU A 42 -7.81 -4.03 -43.11
N ASP A 43 -7.46 -5.19 -43.66
CA ASP A 43 -7.99 -6.49 -43.21
C ASP A 43 -7.70 -6.72 -41.71
N THR A 44 -6.44 -6.48 -41.31
CA THR A 44 -5.99 -6.56 -39.92
C THR A 44 -5.87 -5.17 -39.31
N ARG A 45 -6.48 -4.94 -38.14
CA ARG A 45 -6.41 -3.65 -37.43
C ARG A 45 -6.27 -3.82 -35.92
N VAL A 46 -5.77 -2.77 -35.28
CA VAL A 46 -5.65 -2.68 -33.82
C VAL A 46 -6.96 -2.17 -33.23
N SER A 47 -7.60 -2.98 -32.39
CA SER A 47 -8.81 -2.58 -31.66
C SER A 47 -9.01 -3.48 -30.44
N LEU A 48 -8.77 -2.96 -29.24
CA LEU A 48 -8.98 -3.71 -28.00
C LEU A 48 -10.43 -4.14 -27.84
N LYS A 49 -11.37 -3.22 -28.05
CA LYS A 49 -12.80 -3.51 -27.92
C LYS A 49 -13.23 -4.67 -28.82
N GLN A 50 -12.85 -4.65 -30.10
CA GLN A 50 -13.25 -5.69 -31.03
C GLN A 50 -12.49 -7.00 -30.79
N ALA A 51 -11.20 -6.92 -30.44
CA ALA A 51 -10.40 -8.09 -30.09
C ALA A 51 -11.03 -8.86 -28.93
N LEU A 52 -11.44 -8.15 -27.87
CA LEU A 52 -12.15 -8.75 -26.73
C LEU A 52 -13.56 -9.21 -27.10
N SER A 53 -14.27 -8.46 -27.96
CA SER A 53 -15.60 -8.88 -28.43
C SER A 53 -15.57 -10.18 -29.21
N SER A 54 -14.53 -10.41 -30.02
CA SER A 54 -14.30 -11.68 -30.72
C SER A 54 -14.03 -12.86 -29.77
N LEU A 55 -13.58 -12.60 -28.53
CA LEU A 55 -13.43 -13.61 -27.49
C LEU A 55 -14.75 -13.89 -26.73
N GLY A 56 -15.83 -13.20 -27.07
CA GLY A 56 -17.15 -13.38 -26.46
C GLY A 56 -17.48 -12.40 -25.33
N PHE A 57 -16.58 -11.48 -24.97
CA PHE A 57 -16.87 -10.41 -24.00
C PHE A 57 -17.79 -9.38 -24.66
N LYS A 58 -18.93 -9.07 -24.05
CA LYS A 58 -19.93 -8.17 -24.63
C LYS A 58 -20.14 -6.99 -23.70
N GLY A 59 -19.77 -5.79 -24.15
CA GLY A 59 -20.06 -4.58 -23.41
C GLY A 59 -21.58 -4.43 -23.24
N GLY A 60 -22.04 -4.32 -22.00
CA GLY A 60 -23.46 -4.18 -21.67
C GLY A 60 -23.77 -2.79 -21.13
N SER A 61 -23.34 -2.54 -19.89
CA SER A 61 -23.52 -1.28 -19.18
C SER A 61 -22.24 -0.42 -19.19
N ARG A 62 -22.32 0.80 -18.65
CA ARG A 62 -21.17 1.70 -18.52
C ARG A 62 -20.05 1.11 -17.63
N SER A 63 -20.40 0.25 -16.67
CA SER A 63 -19.46 -0.44 -15.78
C SER A 63 -19.08 -1.85 -16.25
N GLU A 64 -19.83 -2.46 -17.16
CA GLU A 64 -19.57 -3.79 -17.70
C GLU A 64 -19.10 -3.71 -19.15
N THR A 65 -17.98 -3.04 -19.35
CA THR A 65 -17.29 -3.00 -20.66
C THR A 65 -16.67 -4.37 -20.97
N GLU A 66 -16.35 -4.60 -22.25
CA GLU A 66 -15.61 -5.80 -22.67
C GLU A 66 -14.29 -5.94 -21.90
N LEU A 67 -13.62 -4.82 -21.66
CA LEU A 67 -12.38 -4.76 -20.88
C LEU A 67 -12.61 -5.20 -19.44
N ASN A 68 -13.65 -4.69 -18.78
CA ASN A 68 -13.91 -5.05 -17.38
C ASN A 68 -14.26 -6.53 -17.24
N GLN A 69 -15.10 -7.07 -18.12
CA GLN A 69 -15.42 -8.50 -18.11
C GLN A 69 -14.19 -9.37 -18.35
N TRP A 70 -13.33 -8.97 -19.30
CA TRP A 70 -12.07 -9.67 -19.57
C TRP A 70 -11.09 -9.60 -18.39
N VAL A 71 -10.92 -8.43 -17.77
CA VAL A 71 -10.07 -8.27 -16.57
C VAL A 71 -10.56 -9.19 -15.45
N GLN A 72 -11.87 -9.28 -15.24
CA GLN A 72 -12.41 -10.16 -14.19
C GLN A 72 -12.22 -11.65 -14.53
N SER A 73 -12.37 -12.06 -15.79
CA SER A 73 -12.13 -13.45 -16.18
C SER A 73 -10.67 -13.86 -16.04
N GLU A 74 -9.72 -12.98 -16.38
CA GLU A 74 -8.29 -13.23 -16.18
C GLU A 74 -7.93 -13.23 -14.67
N LYS A 75 -8.53 -12.36 -13.86
CA LYS A 75 -8.40 -12.43 -12.38
C LYS A 75 -8.87 -13.77 -11.85
N GLN A 76 -10.03 -14.26 -12.27
CA GLN A 76 -10.53 -15.57 -11.86
C GLN A 76 -9.57 -16.69 -12.26
N LYS A 77 -8.98 -16.63 -13.46
CA LYS A 77 -8.00 -17.64 -13.86
C LYS A 77 -6.71 -17.55 -13.05
N LEU A 78 -6.26 -16.34 -12.71
CA LEU A 78 -5.10 -16.14 -11.84
C LEU A 78 -5.34 -16.74 -10.45
N VAL A 79 -6.53 -16.55 -9.88
CA VAL A 79 -6.92 -17.11 -8.58
C VAL A 79 -6.88 -18.63 -8.58
N MET A 80 -7.33 -19.28 -9.67
CA MET A 80 -7.21 -20.73 -9.78
C MET A 80 -5.75 -21.19 -9.72
N VAL A 81 -4.86 -20.50 -10.44
CA VAL A 81 -3.42 -20.81 -10.42
C VAL A 81 -2.80 -20.51 -9.05
N MET A 82 -3.18 -19.40 -8.41
CA MET A 82 -2.71 -19.07 -7.06
C MET A 82 -3.09 -20.16 -6.05
N ARG A 83 -4.34 -20.65 -6.10
CA ARG A 83 -4.81 -21.75 -5.24
C ARG A 83 -4.05 -23.05 -5.46
N GLU A 84 -3.72 -23.39 -6.71
CA GLU A 84 -2.88 -24.54 -7.04
C GLU A 84 -1.46 -24.41 -6.44
N ASN A 85 -1.04 -23.20 -6.08
CA ASN A 85 0.25 -22.90 -5.45
C ASN A 85 0.11 -22.48 -3.98
N GLU A 86 -1.02 -22.82 -3.32
CA GLU A 86 -1.27 -22.52 -1.90
C GLU A 86 -1.27 -21.01 -1.57
N ILE A 87 -1.56 -20.16 -2.56
CA ILE A 87 -1.70 -18.71 -2.39
C ILE A 87 -3.19 -18.35 -2.44
N GLU A 88 -3.67 -17.70 -1.38
CA GLU A 88 -5.04 -17.20 -1.31
C GLU A 88 -5.16 -15.76 -1.81
N TRP A 89 -6.26 -15.46 -2.48
CA TRP A 89 -6.58 -14.10 -2.92
C TRP A 89 -7.51 -13.43 -1.91
N ASP A 90 -6.97 -12.44 -1.18
CA ASP A 90 -7.76 -11.56 -0.31
C ASP A 90 -8.57 -10.54 -1.15
N GLN A 91 -9.87 -10.77 -1.27
CA GLN A 91 -10.78 -9.87 -1.98
C GLN A 91 -11.32 -8.80 -1.02
N LYS A 92 -10.60 -7.69 -0.93
CA LYS A 92 -10.96 -6.56 -0.06
C LYS A 92 -12.29 -5.89 -0.38
N GLY A 93 -12.90 -6.16 -1.55
CA GLY A 93 -14.18 -5.58 -1.95
C GLY A 93 -14.18 -4.06 -2.09
N THR A 94 -13.00 -3.43 -2.18
CA THR A 94 -12.87 -1.98 -2.26
C THR A 94 -13.01 -1.48 -3.70
N HIS A 95 -13.65 -0.32 -3.85
CA HIS A 95 -13.74 0.42 -5.11
C HIS A 95 -12.79 1.62 -5.10
N GLU A 96 -11.54 1.41 -4.70
CA GLU A 96 -10.54 2.48 -4.77
C GLU A 96 -10.18 2.80 -6.23
N PRO A 97 -10.05 4.09 -6.58
CA PRO A 97 -9.57 4.47 -7.89
C PRO A 97 -8.13 4.00 -8.09
N HIS A 98 -7.77 3.67 -9.33
CA HIS A 98 -6.39 3.39 -9.67
C HIS A 98 -5.54 4.66 -9.47
N LEU A 99 -4.46 4.53 -8.71
CA LEU A 99 -3.49 5.61 -8.47
C LEU A 99 -2.24 5.35 -9.30
N SER A 100 -1.64 6.42 -9.82
CA SER A 100 -0.28 6.33 -10.36
C SER A 100 0.69 5.91 -9.26
N VAL A 101 1.85 5.36 -9.63
CA VAL A 101 2.90 4.99 -8.66
C VAL A 101 3.30 6.18 -7.79
N LEU A 102 3.34 7.39 -8.36
CA LEU A 102 3.69 8.62 -7.62
C LEU A 102 2.57 9.04 -6.65
N ASP A 103 1.32 9.02 -7.09
CA ASP A 103 0.18 9.39 -6.25
C ASP A 103 -0.01 8.39 -5.11
N TYR A 104 0.19 7.10 -5.38
CA TYR A 104 0.17 6.06 -4.35
C TYR A 104 1.28 6.29 -3.32
N LYS A 105 2.53 6.50 -3.76
CA LYS A 105 3.66 6.80 -2.86
C LYS A 105 3.42 8.05 -2.04
N LYS A 106 2.78 9.07 -2.62
CA LYS A 106 2.41 10.30 -1.92
C LYS A 106 1.37 10.02 -0.82
N LYS A 107 0.28 9.30 -1.14
CA LYS A 107 -0.75 8.91 -0.17
C LYS A 107 -0.14 8.15 1.02
N VAL A 108 0.73 7.17 0.74
CA VAL A 108 1.40 6.38 1.79
C VAL A 108 2.31 7.27 2.64
N ARG A 109 3.09 8.17 2.03
CA ARG A 109 3.95 9.10 2.77
C ARG A 109 3.19 10.07 3.66
N GLU A 110 2.03 10.53 3.21
CA GLU A 110 1.17 11.42 3.99
C GLU A 110 0.64 10.68 5.23
N GLN A 111 0.22 9.42 5.08
CA GLN A 111 -0.18 8.57 6.20
C GLN A 111 0.96 8.31 7.18
N GLU A 112 2.15 7.93 6.68
CA GLU A 112 3.35 7.74 7.51
C GLU A 112 3.73 9.02 8.27
N ALA A 113 3.63 10.19 7.63
CA ALA A 113 3.94 11.47 8.25
C ALA A 113 2.93 11.84 9.36
N GLU A 114 1.65 11.53 9.16
CA GLU A 114 0.59 11.72 10.16
C GLU A 114 0.83 10.82 11.38
N GLU A 115 1.06 9.53 11.17
CA GLU A 115 1.38 8.57 12.24
C GLU A 115 2.62 8.99 13.05
N LEU A 116 3.69 9.43 12.37
CA LEU A 116 4.89 9.92 13.02
C LEU A 116 4.65 11.22 13.79
N THR A 117 3.79 12.09 13.30
CA THR A 117 3.43 13.35 13.98
C THR A 117 2.64 13.05 15.26
N GLU A 118 1.67 12.14 15.19
CA GLU A 118 0.93 11.67 16.38
C GLU A 118 1.87 11.06 17.41
N HIS A 119 2.77 10.16 16.98
CA HIS A 119 3.74 9.53 17.88
C HIS A 119 4.69 10.56 18.52
N LYS A 120 5.15 11.54 17.75
CA LYS A 120 5.98 12.63 18.25
C LYS A 120 5.24 13.45 19.32
N ASN A 121 3.98 13.80 19.08
CA ASN A 121 3.19 14.57 20.03
C ASN A 121 3.00 13.82 21.36
N LEU A 122 2.79 12.50 21.30
CA LEU A 122 2.72 11.65 22.50
C LEU A 122 4.03 11.68 23.28
N LEU A 123 5.17 11.53 22.59
CA LEU A 123 6.49 11.59 23.23
C LEU A 123 6.79 12.98 23.82
N GLU A 124 6.37 14.06 23.15
CA GLU A 124 6.52 15.42 23.67
C GLU A 124 5.68 15.63 24.94
N HIS A 125 4.48 15.06 25.00
CA HIS A 125 3.66 15.05 26.21
C HIS A 125 4.32 14.26 27.34
N ASP A 126 4.76 13.03 27.09
CA ASP A 126 5.43 12.20 28.10
C ASP A 126 6.70 12.86 28.63
N LEU A 127 7.49 13.50 27.75
CA LEU A 127 8.68 14.26 28.16
C LEU A 127 8.33 15.47 29.02
N HIS A 128 7.22 16.14 28.73
CA HIS A 128 6.75 17.26 29.55
C HIS A 128 6.36 16.79 30.95
N ASP A 129 5.56 15.73 31.06
CA ASP A 129 5.14 15.15 32.35
C ASP A 129 6.34 14.68 33.19
N ILE A 130 7.32 14.03 32.55
CA ILE A 130 8.56 13.61 33.22
C ILE A 130 9.34 14.84 33.69
N SER A 131 9.42 15.89 32.87
CA SER A 131 10.12 17.12 33.26
C SER A 131 9.47 17.79 34.47
N GLU A 132 8.14 17.86 34.52
CA GLU A 132 7.41 18.40 35.67
C GLU A 132 7.67 17.55 36.93
N CYS A 133 7.63 16.23 36.80
CA CYS A 133 7.93 15.31 37.90
C CYS A 133 9.38 15.49 38.41
N VAL A 134 10.36 15.65 37.51
CA VAL A 134 11.76 15.90 37.88
C VAL A 134 11.90 17.23 38.62
N ASP A 135 11.22 18.29 38.16
CA ASP A 135 11.24 19.60 38.82
C ASP A 135 10.62 19.54 40.23
N GLU A 136 9.56 18.77 40.42
CA GLU A 136 8.96 18.52 41.73
C GLU A 136 9.91 17.77 42.65
N ILE A 137 10.49 16.65 42.19
CA ILE A 137 11.48 15.86 42.95
C ILE A 137 12.69 16.72 43.32
N GLN A 138 13.16 17.60 42.43
CA GLN A 138 14.28 18.49 42.69
C GLN A 138 13.95 19.50 43.79
N LYS A 139 12.74 20.10 43.79
CA LYS A 139 12.27 20.98 44.87
C LYS A 139 12.17 20.25 46.21
N GLU A 140 11.62 19.03 46.21
CA GLU A 140 11.53 18.21 47.42
C GLU A 140 12.92 17.86 47.97
N LYS A 141 13.87 17.49 47.10
CA LYS A 141 15.25 17.23 47.48
C LYS A 141 15.90 18.44 48.14
N GLU A 142 15.76 19.63 47.56
CA GLU A 142 16.31 20.87 48.12
C GLU A 142 15.71 21.20 49.50
N GLN A 143 14.41 20.93 49.69
CA GLN A 143 13.75 21.10 50.98
C GLN A 143 14.31 20.12 52.03
N VAL A 144 14.46 18.84 51.68
CA VAL A 144 15.02 17.81 52.56
C VAL A 144 16.48 18.11 52.91
N GLU A 145 17.28 18.60 51.96
CA GLU A 145 18.67 19.00 52.22
C GLU A 145 18.75 20.16 53.23
N LYS A 146 17.90 21.19 53.10
CA LYS A 146 17.82 22.28 54.08
C LYS A 146 17.40 21.81 55.47
N GLU A 147 16.42 20.91 55.55
CA GLU A 147 15.97 20.32 56.80
C GLU A 147 17.08 19.49 57.47
N ARG A 148 17.81 18.69 56.68
CA ARG A 148 18.97 17.93 57.15
C ARG A 148 20.06 18.84 57.72
N GLU A 149 20.42 19.91 57.04
CA GLU A 149 21.40 20.88 57.55
C GLU A 149 20.95 21.54 58.86
N ALA A 150 19.66 21.87 58.97
CA ALA A 150 19.10 22.46 60.19
C ALA A 150 19.15 21.47 61.38
N VAL A 151 18.91 20.18 61.14
CA VAL A 151 19.03 19.13 62.16
C VAL A 151 20.49 18.98 62.59
N ILE A 152 21.44 18.91 61.64
CA ILE A 152 22.88 18.77 61.95
C ILE A 152 23.35 19.91 62.86
N LYS A 153 23.02 21.17 62.52
CA LYS A 153 23.36 22.33 63.35
C LYS A 153 22.77 22.25 64.75
N LYS A 154 21.55 21.73 64.92
CA LYS A 154 20.94 21.57 66.24
C LYS A 154 21.64 20.51 67.08
N THR A 155 22.05 19.39 66.49
CA THR A 155 22.84 18.36 67.21
C THR A 155 24.21 18.87 67.63
N GLU A 156 24.92 19.62 66.78
CA GLU A 156 26.23 20.20 67.14
C GLU A 156 26.15 21.24 68.28
N VAL A 157 25.01 21.91 68.44
CA VAL A 157 24.76 22.85 69.55
C VAL A 157 24.44 22.13 70.86
N LEU A 158 23.85 20.92 70.79
CA LEU A 158 23.52 20.12 71.97
C LEU A 158 24.71 19.31 72.51
N GLU A 159 25.74 19.10 71.69
CA GLU A 159 26.97 18.38 72.05
C GLU A 159 28.09 19.28 72.63
N LYS A 160 27.87 20.61 72.72
CA LYS A 160 28.76 21.59 73.39
C LYS A 160 28.23 22.02 74.75
#